data_AF-A0AAN9XU99-F1
#
_entry.id   AF-A0AAN9XU99-F1
#
_cell.length_a   1.000
_cell.length_b   1.000
_cell.length_c   1.000
_cell.angle_alpha   90.00
_cell.angle_beta   90.00
_cell.angle_gamma   90.00
#
_symmetry.space_group_name_H-M   'P 1'
#
loop_
_entity.id
_entity.type
_entity.pdbx_description
1 polymer ?
#
loop_
_entity_poly.entity_id
_entity_poly.type
_entity_poly.pdbx_seq_one_letter_code
_entity_poly.pdbx_strand_id
1 'polypeptide(L)'
;MHNMAQVIAPTLQFKNSALFGVHPSSFVCFQTQSKSITKKPLVIEARGRANTRKESAKVRNRRMQKKYNGTATHPRLSVFCSDKQLYAMLVDDKNKKCLFYGSTLQKSIRQDPSCTTIEAAQRVGEALVKACVELKINEISSYDRNGLRPREEKLQAFEIAISSYGFLT
;
A
#
# COMPACT_ATOMS: atom_id res chain seq x y z
N MET A 1 -56.50 38.84 5.83
CA MET A 1 -56.38 40.16 6.52
C MET A 1 -56.18 39.90 8.01
N HIS A 2 -55.68 40.86 8.78
CA HIS A 2 -55.07 40.76 10.14
C HIS A 2 -53.53 40.55 10.07
N ASN A 3 -52.71 41.60 9.85
CA ASN A 3 -52.40 42.79 10.68
C ASN A 3 -51.40 42.46 11.80
N MET A 4 -50.11 42.61 11.50
CA MET A 4 -49.00 42.43 12.44
C MET A 4 -48.74 43.75 13.17
N ALA A 5 -49.01 43.77 14.48
CA ALA A 5 -48.70 44.87 15.35
C ALA A 5 -47.17 45.07 15.46
N GLN A 6 -46.70 46.30 15.20
CA GLN A 6 -45.33 46.72 15.47
C GLN A 6 -45.22 47.20 16.91
N VAL A 7 -44.33 46.59 17.69
CA VAL A 7 -43.98 47.05 19.04
C VAL A 7 -42.89 48.13 18.91
N ILE A 8 -43.22 49.33 19.37
CA ILE A 8 -42.34 50.49 19.43
C ILE A 8 -41.56 50.42 20.75
N ALA A 9 -40.22 50.44 20.70
CA ALA A 9 -39.37 50.61 21.87
C ALA A 9 -38.80 52.04 21.92
N PRO A 10 -38.68 52.67 23.10
CA PRO A 10 -38.36 54.08 23.23
C PRO A 10 -36.89 54.36 22.94
N THR A 11 -36.63 55.41 22.17
CA THR A 11 -35.29 55.96 21.91
C THR A 11 -34.87 56.85 23.09
N LEU A 12 -33.88 56.40 23.85
CA LEU A 12 -33.22 57.22 24.88
C LEU A 12 -32.40 58.32 24.21
N GLN A 13 -32.84 59.57 24.33
CA GLN A 13 -32.06 60.74 23.94
C GLN A 13 -31.07 61.12 25.04
N PHE A 14 -29.77 61.02 24.77
CA PHE A 14 -28.75 61.68 25.57
C PHE A 14 -28.48 63.08 25.03
N LYS A 15 -28.49 64.06 25.93
CA LYS A 15 -28.25 65.48 25.66
C LYS A 15 -26.76 65.71 25.34
N ASN A 16 -26.49 66.40 24.23
CA ASN A 16 -25.16 66.86 23.84
C ASN A 16 -24.64 67.94 24.79
N SER A 17 -23.41 67.81 25.28
CA SER A 17 -22.63 68.95 25.77
C SER A 17 -21.60 69.32 24.71
N ALA A 18 -21.65 70.57 24.27
CA ALA A 18 -20.83 71.11 23.20
C ALA A 18 -19.48 71.56 23.76
N LEU A 19 -18.46 70.74 23.57
CA LEU A 19 -17.06 71.16 23.67
C LEU A 19 -16.34 70.55 22.48
N PHE A 20 -15.87 71.45 21.60
CA PHE A 20 -15.12 71.22 20.37
C PHE A 20 -15.96 71.07 19.09
N GLY A 21 -15.75 72.07 18.23
CA GLY A 21 -16.51 72.35 17.02
C GLY A 21 -16.25 71.39 15.87
N VAL A 22 -17.17 71.51 14.91
CA VAL A 22 -17.40 70.69 13.74
C VAL A 22 -16.44 71.06 12.61
N HIS A 23 -15.83 70.06 11.96
CA HIS A 23 -15.57 70.08 10.51
C HIS A 23 -15.76 68.66 9.97
N PRO A 24 -16.82 68.38 9.19
CA PRO A 24 -17.03 67.06 8.61
C PRO A 24 -16.28 66.97 7.28
N SER A 25 -15.15 66.26 7.24
CA SER A 25 -14.71 65.63 6.00
C SER A 25 -15.61 64.42 5.77
N SER A 26 -16.27 64.38 4.61
CA SER A 26 -17.16 63.34 4.15
C SER A 26 -16.49 61.95 4.17
N PHE A 27 -16.60 61.25 5.29
CA PHE A 27 -16.27 59.84 5.37
C PHE A 27 -17.33 59.06 4.60
N VAL A 28 -16.92 58.52 3.45
CA VAL A 28 -17.70 57.53 2.70
C VAL A 28 -17.79 56.28 3.57
N CYS A 29 -18.92 56.10 4.26
CA CYS A 29 -19.24 54.86 4.94
C CYS A 29 -19.58 53.82 3.86
N PHE A 30 -18.60 52.99 3.50
CA PHE A 30 -18.86 51.82 2.67
C PHE A 30 -19.84 50.92 3.43
N GLN A 31 -21.06 50.81 2.90
CA GLN A 31 -22.06 49.85 3.36
C GLN A 31 -21.43 48.45 3.38
N THR A 32 -21.26 47.88 4.57
CA THR A 32 -20.85 46.48 4.70
C THR A 32 -22.00 45.62 4.20
N GLN A 33 -21.94 45.19 2.95
CA GLN A 33 -22.84 44.18 2.43
C GLN A 33 -22.60 42.89 3.23
N SER A 34 -23.51 42.60 4.16
CA SER A 34 -23.58 41.31 4.85
C SER A 34 -23.89 40.24 3.80
N LYS A 35 -22.85 39.60 3.25
CA LYS A 35 -23.01 38.38 2.47
C LYS A 35 -23.62 37.33 3.41
N SER A 36 -24.87 36.95 3.16
CA SER A 36 -25.49 35.83 3.83
C SER A 36 -24.64 34.58 3.55
N ILE A 37 -23.95 34.09 4.58
CA ILE A 37 -23.25 32.81 4.49
C ILE A 37 -24.35 31.74 4.45
N THR A 38 -24.73 31.33 3.25
CA THR A 38 -25.49 30.09 3.07
C THR A 38 -24.55 28.95 3.46
N LYS A 39 -24.65 28.51 4.72
CA LYS A 39 -23.96 27.31 5.17
C LYS A 39 -24.50 26.15 4.34
N LYS A 40 -23.69 25.61 3.44
CA LYS A 40 -24.02 24.35 2.77
C LYS A 40 -24.27 23.31 3.86
N PRO A 41 -25.38 22.56 3.84
CA PRO A 41 -25.56 21.48 4.79
C PRO A 41 -24.40 20.49 4.57
N LEU A 42 -23.66 20.20 5.63
CA LEU A 42 -22.59 19.22 5.60
C LEU A 42 -23.24 17.84 5.47
N VAL A 43 -23.52 17.42 4.25
CA VAL A 43 -23.97 16.06 3.96
C VAL A 43 -22.75 15.16 4.07
N ILE A 44 -22.65 14.43 5.19
CA ILE A 44 -21.66 13.36 5.34
C ILE A 44 -22.21 12.15 4.58
N GLU A 45 -21.93 12.09 3.28
CA GLU A 45 -22.16 10.85 2.53
C GLU A 45 -21.09 9.85 2.96
N ALA A 46 -21.52 8.68 3.46
CA ALA A 46 -20.63 7.58 3.80
C ALA A 46 -19.98 7.03 2.51
N ARG A 47 -18.92 7.68 2.04
CA ARG A 47 -18.04 7.14 1.01
C ARG A 47 -17.52 5.80 1.55
N GLY A 48 -17.82 4.71 0.85
CA GLY A 48 -17.59 3.34 1.30
C GLY A 48 -16.28 3.17 2.07
N ARG A 49 -16.35 2.60 3.29
CA ARG A 49 -15.28 2.31 4.25
C ARG A 49 -13.89 2.79 3.79
N ALA A 50 -13.61 4.08 4.00
CA ALA A 50 -12.31 4.69 3.69
C ALA A 50 -11.12 3.99 4.38
N ASN A 51 -11.38 3.20 5.43
CA ASN A 51 -10.42 2.34 6.12
C ASN A 51 -10.89 0.88 6.15
N THR A 52 -10.96 0.22 4.99
CA THR A 52 -11.02 -1.25 4.99
C THR A 52 -9.66 -1.76 5.46
N ARG A 53 -9.57 -2.29 6.69
CA ARG A 53 -8.33 -2.80 7.29
C ARG A 53 -7.68 -3.81 6.34
N LYS A 54 -6.61 -3.40 5.67
CA LYS A 54 -5.84 -4.29 4.80
C LYS A 54 -4.94 -5.16 5.67
N GLU A 55 -5.16 -6.47 5.60
CA GLU A 55 -4.34 -7.45 6.30
C GLU A 55 -2.87 -7.36 5.83
N SER A 56 -1.94 -7.27 6.78
CA SER A 56 -0.50 -7.19 6.47
C SER A 56 -0.04 -8.43 5.70
N ALA A 57 0.98 -8.27 4.84
CA ALA A 57 1.55 -9.38 4.08
C ALA A 57 2.01 -10.53 4.99
N LYS A 58 2.67 -10.19 6.11
CA LYS A 58 3.12 -11.18 7.11
C LYS A 58 1.98 -12.05 7.65
N VAL A 59 0.82 -11.46 7.94
CA VAL A 59 -0.32 -12.24 8.46
C VAL A 59 -0.92 -13.12 7.36
N ARG A 60 -1.05 -12.60 6.13
CA ARG A 60 -1.48 -13.39 4.98
C ARG A 60 -0.56 -14.58 4.74
N ASN A 61 0.76 -14.37 4.71
CA ASN A 61 1.75 -15.43 4.48
C ASN A 61 1.69 -16.48 5.57
N ARG A 62 1.62 -16.07 6.85
CA ARG A 62 1.47 -17.02 7.96
C ARG A 62 0.22 -17.87 7.81
N ARG A 63 -0.91 -17.29 7.38
CA ARG A 63 -2.15 -18.04 7.12
C ARG A 63 -1.99 -19.01 5.94
N MET A 64 -1.31 -18.60 4.87
CA MET A 64 -1.02 -19.47 3.72
C MET A 64 -0.12 -20.64 4.15
N GLN A 65 0.96 -20.36 4.89
CA GLN A 65 1.89 -21.36 5.41
C GLN A 65 1.22 -22.39 6.32
N LYS A 66 0.17 -22.05 7.08
CA LYS A 66 -0.60 -23.04 7.86
C LYS A 66 -1.26 -24.12 7.00
N LYS A 67 -1.54 -23.85 5.72
CA LYS A 67 -2.14 -24.81 4.80
C LYS A 67 -1.09 -25.72 4.14
N TYR A 68 0.17 -25.32 4.17
CA TYR A 68 1.24 -25.97 3.42
C TYR A 68 2.15 -26.72 4.36
N ASN A 69 2.41 -27.99 4.04
CA ASN A 69 3.33 -28.84 4.80
C ASN A 69 4.44 -29.32 3.86
N GLY A 70 5.49 -28.51 3.70
CA GLY A 70 6.66 -28.90 2.91
C GLY A 70 7.38 -30.09 3.54
N THR A 71 7.80 -31.04 2.71
CA THR A 71 8.60 -32.22 3.10
C THR A 71 9.89 -32.28 2.30
N ALA A 72 10.83 -33.14 2.64
CA ALA A 72 12.05 -33.32 1.85
C ALA A 72 11.78 -33.70 0.39
N THR A 73 10.75 -34.52 0.14
CA THR A 73 10.36 -34.98 -1.22
C THR A 73 9.56 -33.92 -1.97
N HIS A 74 8.67 -33.23 -1.26
CA HIS A 74 7.83 -32.15 -1.81
C HIS A 74 7.99 -30.90 -0.95
N PRO A 75 9.07 -30.12 -1.14
CA PRO A 75 9.36 -28.96 -0.30
C PRO A 75 8.47 -27.77 -0.63
N ARG A 76 8.47 -26.79 0.27
CA ARG A 76 7.82 -25.50 0.07
C ARG A 76 8.81 -24.51 -0.54
N LEU A 77 8.40 -23.87 -1.64
CA LEU A 77 9.13 -22.77 -2.24
C LEU A 77 8.58 -21.44 -1.70
N SER A 78 9.45 -20.64 -1.09
CA SER A 78 9.15 -19.28 -0.66
C SER A 78 9.98 -18.27 -1.44
N VAL A 79 9.31 -17.31 -2.06
CA VAL A 79 9.96 -16.27 -2.86
C VAL A 79 9.54 -14.91 -2.35
N PHE A 80 10.53 -14.10 -2.03
CA PHE A 80 10.37 -12.71 -1.66
C PHE A 80 11.01 -11.83 -2.74
N CYS A 81 10.23 -10.91 -3.27
CA CYS A 81 10.67 -9.92 -4.21
C CYS A 81 10.56 -8.54 -3.58
N SER A 82 11.59 -7.73 -3.77
CA SER A 82 11.65 -6.30 -3.40
C SER A 82 12.06 -5.51 -4.63
N ASP A 83 11.89 -4.20 -4.61
CA ASP A 83 12.26 -3.30 -5.73
C ASP A 83 13.67 -3.58 -6.29
N LYS A 84 14.62 -3.91 -5.42
CA LYS A 84 16.03 -4.10 -5.79
C LYS A 84 16.42 -5.56 -6.03
N GLN A 85 15.81 -6.50 -5.31
CA GLN A 85 16.36 -7.86 -5.16
C GLN A 85 15.27 -8.92 -5.03
N LEU A 86 15.61 -10.13 -5.47
CA LEU A 86 14.79 -11.33 -5.31
C LEU A 86 15.53 -12.36 -4.46
N TYR A 87 14.78 -13.04 -3.60
CA TYR A 87 15.22 -14.10 -2.71
C TYR A 87 14.31 -15.30 -2.88
N ALA A 88 14.90 -16.48 -3.05
CA ALA A 88 14.18 -17.73 -3.19
C ALA A 88 14.73 -18.76 -2.20
N MET A 89 13.82 -19.49 -1.55
CA MET A 89 14.13 -20.50 -0.55
C MET A 89 13.31 -21.75 -0.78
N LEU A 90 13.98 -22.90 -0.83
CA LEU A 90 13.35 -24.21 -0.81
C LEU A 90 13.46 -24.78 0.61
N VAL A 91 12.34 -25.07 1.24
CA VAL A 91 12.27 -25.39 2.67
C VAL A 91 11.53 -26.71 2.90
N ASP A 92 12.12 -27.56 3.75
CA ASP A 92 11.47 -28.70 4.37
C ASP A 92 10.93 -28.26 5.74
N ASP A 93 9.61 -28.13 5.85
CA ASP A 93 8.95 -27.64 7.07
C ASP A 93 8.93 -28.71 8.18
N LYS A 94 8.99 -30.00 7.84
CA LYS A 94 9.05 -31.09 8.83
C LYS A 94 10.38 -31.09 9.57
N ASN A 95 11.47 -31.04 8.81
CA ASN A 95 12.84 -31.05 9.36
C ASN A 95 13.38 -29.64 9.65
N LYS A 96 12.59 -28.59 9.36
CA LYS A 96 12.98 -27.17 9.50
C LYS A 96 14.31 -26.83 8.82
N LYS A 97 14.57 -27.46 7.67
CA LYS A 97 15.82 -27.33 6.92
C LYS A 97 15.59 -26.56 5.63
N CYS A 98 16.49 -25.63 5.34
CA CYS A 98 16.56 -25.00 4.02
C CYS A 98 17.37 -25.92 3.09
N LEU A 99 16.74 -26.39 2.02
CA LEU A 99 17.35 -27.24 1.00
C LEU A 99 18.10 -26.42 -0.04
N PHE A 100 17.58 -25.22 -0.35
CA PHE A 100 18.21 -24.28 -1.28
C PHE A 100 17.93 -22.84 -0.85
N TYR A 101 18.94 -21.99 -0.98
CA TYR A 101 18.83 -20.55 -0.83
C TYR A 101 19.52 -19.84 -2.00
N GLY A 102 18.75 -19.02 -2.71
CA GLY A 102 19.23 -18.23 -3.85
C GLY A 102 18.85 -16.76 -3.72
N SER A 103 19.78 -15.87 -4.08
CA SER A 103 19.51 -14.43 -4.10
C SER A 103 20.21 -13.75 -5.27
N THR A 104 19.58 -12.71 -5.82
CA THR A 104 20.20 -11.82 -6.80
C THR A 104 21.38 -11.01 -6.24
N LEU A 105 21.66 -11.10 -4.93
CA LEU A 105 22.86 -10.56 -4.29
C LEU A 105 24.08 -11.48 -4.34
N GLN A 106 23.87 -12.79 -4.54
CA GLN A 106 24.98 -13.73 -4.50
C GLN A 106 25.91 -13.50 -5.69
N LYS A 107 27.22 -13.49 -5.43
CA LYS A 107 28.26 -13.28 -6.46
C LYS A 107 28.19 -14.35 -7.56
N SER A 108 27.88 -15.60 -7.19
CA SER A 108 27.69 -16.72 -8.12
C SER A 108 26.58 -16.49 -9.14
N ILE A 109 25.56 -15.69 -8.78
CA ILE A 109 24.40 -15.39 -9.63
C ILE A 109 24.63 -14.13 -10.47
N ARG A 110 25.16 -13.06 -9.84
CA ARG A 110 25.41 -11.79 -10.54
C ARG A 110 26.48 -11.91 -11.61
N GLN A 111 27.54 -12.67 -11.33
CA GLN A 111 28.75 -12.79 -12.17
C GLN A 111 29.40 -11.41 -12.46
N ASP A 112 30.60 -11.43 -13.05
CA ASP A 112 31.29 -10.22 -13.48
C ASP A 112 31.50 -10.29 -15.01
N PRO A 113 31.00 -9.30 -15.79
CA PRO A 113 30.29 -8.10 -15.36
C PRO A 113 28.88 -8.37 -14.81
N SER A 114 28.41 -7.47 -13.91
CA SER A 114 27.11 -7.60 -13.26
C SER A 114 25.97 -7.61 -14.27
N CYS A 115 25.14 -8.65 -14.23
CA CYS A 115 23.92 -8.74 -15.02
C CYS A 115 22.80 -7.82 -14.50
N THR A 116 21.75 -7.68 -15.31
CA THR A 116 20.52 -6.96 -14.92
C THR A 116 19.79 -7.72 -13.81
N THR A 117 19.03 -7.04 -12.95
CA THR A 117 18.29 -7.71 -11.85
C THR A 117 17.27 -8.74 -12.35
N ILE A 118 16.75 -8.57 -13.57
CA ILE A 118 15.82 -9.52 -14.22
C ILE A 118 16.57 -10.78 -14.64
N GLU A 119 17.70 -10.65 -15.31
CA GLU A 119 18.57 -11.77 -15.68
C GLU A 119 19.11 -12.50 -14.44
N ALA A 120 19.47 -11.75 -13.39
CA ALA A 120 19.86 -12.34 -12.11
C ALA A 120 18.72 -13.20 -11.53
N ALA A 121 17.47 -12.73 -11.60
CA ALA A 121 16.32 -13.48 -11.12
C ALA A 121 16.06 -14.76 -11.94
N GLN A 122 16.23 -14.70 -13.26
CA GLN A 122 16.19 -15.88 -14.12
C GLN A 122 17.25 -16.91 -13.71
N ARG A 123 18.50 -16.47 -13.49
CA ARG A 123 19.59 -17.33 -13.01
C ARG A 123 19.31 -17.94 -11.64
N VAL A 124 18.63 -17.23 -10.73
CA VAL A 124 18.18 -17.81 -9.45
C VAL A 124 17.20 -18.96 -9.69
N GLY A 125 16.29 -18.81 -10.67
CA GLY A 125 15.36 -19.88 -11.06
C GLY A 125 16.09 -21.11 -11.62
N GLU A 126 17.06 -20.89 -12.51
CA GLU A 126 17.91 -21.97 -13.05
C GLU A 126 18.74 -22.67 -11.95
N ALA A 127 19.28 -21.91 -10.99
CA ALA A 127 20.02 -22.46 -9.86
C ALA A 127 19.13 -23.29 -8.93
N LEU A 128 17.88 -22.86 -8.70
CA LEU A 128 16.89 -23.62 -7.95
C LEU A 128 16.61 -24.96 -8.64
N VAL A 129 16.39 -24.93 -9.96
CA VAL A 129 16.14 -26.15 -10.76
C VAL A 129 17.30 -27.13 -10.66
N LYS A 130 18.54 -26.65 -10.81
CA LYS A 130 19.74 -27.50 -10.66
C LYS A 130 19.78 -28.14 -9.28
N ALA A 131 19.52 -27.38 -8.22
CA ALA A 131 19.45 -27.91 -6.87
C ALA A 131 18.33 -28.95 -6.69
N CYS A 132 17.15 -28.75 -7.30
CA CYS A 132 16.07 -29.74 -7.28
C CYS A 132 16.48 -31.05 -7.97
N VAL A 133 17.16 -30.96 -9.13
CA VAL A 133 17.64 -32.14 -9.86
C VAL A 133 18.69 -32.91 -9.04
N GLU A 134 19.65 -32.21 -8.43
CA GLU A 134 20.68 -32.80 -7.57
C GLU A 134 20.07 -33.50 -6.35
N LEU A 135 19.05 -32.89 -5.75
CA LEU A 135 18.33 -33.42 -4.59
C LEU A 135 17.21 -34.42 -4.96
N LYS A 136 17.02 -34.71 -6.26
CA LYS A 136 15.96 -35.60 -6.79
C LYS A 136 14.54 -35.20 -6.36
N ILE A 137 14.29 -33.90 -6.30
CA ILE A 137 12.97 -33.32 -6.02
C ILE A 137 12.24 -33.16 -7.34
N ASN A 138 11.09 -33.84 -7.50
CA ASN A 138 10.31 -33.83 -8.73
C ASN A 138 9.20 -32.77 -8.72
N GLU A 139 8.69 -32.42 -7.55
CA GLU A 139 7.52 -31.56 -7.40
C GLU A 139 7.66 -30.65 -6.18
N ILE A 140 7.21 -29.41 -6.32
CA ILE A 140 7.18 -28.42 -5.25
C ILE A 140 5.75 -28.40 -4.68
N SER A 141 5.61 -28.73 -3.39
CA SER A 141 4.28 -28.86 -2.75
C SER A 141 3.50 -27.54 -2.73
N SER A 142 4.19 -26.42 -2.58
CA SER A 142 3.56 -25.10 -2.46
C SER A 142 4.50 -23.98 -2.83
N TYR A 143 3.93 -22.92 -3.40
CA TYR A 143 4.65 -21.73 -3.82
C TYR A 143 4.08 -20.47 -3.14
N ASP A 144 4.85 -19.90 -2.21
CA ASP A 144 4.51 -18.68 -1.46
C ASP A 144 5.24 -17.46 -2.03
N ARG A 145 4.51 -16.54 -2.64
CA ARG A 145 5.01 -15.24 -3.16
C ARG A 145 5.17 -14.17 -2.07
N ASN A 146 5.12 -14.58 -0.80
CA ASN A 146 5.27 -13.75 0.39
C ASN A 146 4.34 -12.52 0.42
N GLY A 147 3.18 -12.60 -0.24
CA GLY A 147 2.08 -11.66 -0.12
C GLY A 147 2.32 -10.27 -0.71
N LEU A 148 3.41 -10.03 -1.44
CA LEU A 148 3.58 -8.79 -2.20
C LEU A 148 2.75 -8.82 -3.50
N ARG A 149 2.32 -7.65 -3.96
CA ARG A 149 1.58 -7.55 -5.22
C ARG A 149 2.56 -7.74 -6.39
N PRO A 150 2.31 -8.68 -7.31
CA PRO A 150 3.16 -8.89 -8.46
C PRO A 150 3.03 -7.68 -9.39
N ARG A 151 4.06 -6.84 -9.38
CA ARG A 151 4.29 -5.81 -10.38
C ARG A 151 5.75 -5.82 -10.81
N GLU A 152 6.40 -6.98 -10.65
CA GLU A 152 7.85 -7.11 -10.76
C GLU A 152 8.20 -8.13 -11.83
N GLU A 153 8.67 -7.63 -12.97
CA GLU A 153 9.18 -8.40 -14.12
C GLU A 153 10.23 -9.45 -13.71
N LYS A 154 10.99 -9.20 -12.64
CA LYS A 154 11.94 -10.16 -12.04
C LYS A 154 11.26 -11.42 -11.53
N LEU A 155 10.10 -11.30 -10.88
CA LEU A 155 9.36 -12.46 -10.38
C LEU A 155 8.82 -13.28 -11.55
N GLN A 156 8.37 -12.61 -12.62
CA GLN A 156 7.94 -13.29 -13.84
C GLN A 156 9.11 -14.02 -14.52
N ALA A 157 10.28 -13.37 -14.64
CA ALA A 157 11.47 -14.01 -15.19
C ALA A 157 11.91 -15.25 -14.39
N PHE A 158 11.83 -15.17 -13.05
CA PHE A 158 12.07 -16.31 -12.17
C PHE A 158 11.03 -17.42 -12.36
N GLU A 159 9.73 -17.08 -12.44
CA GLU A 159 8.64 -18.05 -12.66
C GLU A 159 8.77 -18.74 -14.02
N ILE A 160 9.06 -17.99 -15.09
CA ILE A 160 9.28 -18.52 -16.44
C ILE A 160 10.43 -19.55 -16.44
N ALA A 161 11.53 -19.25 -15.74
CA ALA A 161 12.68 -20.14 -15.65
C ALA A 161 12.37 -21.46 -14.91
N ILE A 162 11.41 -21.46 -13.98
CA ILE A 162 10.99 -22.68 -13.28
C ILE A 162 9.94 -23.44 -14.09
N SER A 163 9.00 -22.71 -14.69
CA SER A 163 7.92 -23.30 -15.50
C SER A 163 8.43 -24.09 -16.69
N SER A 164 9.58 -23.71 -17.28
CA SER A 164 10.21 -24.49 -18.35
C SER A 164 10.58 -25.94 -17.94
N TYR A 165 10.69 -26.21 -16.64
CA TYR A 165 11.01 -27.53 -16.09
C TYR A 165 9.81 -28.27 -15.48
N GLY A 166 8.60 -27.68 -15.51
CA GLY A 166 7.38 -28.35 -15.08
C GLY A 166 7.17 -28.47 -13.56
N PHE A 167 7.93 -27.74 -12.74
CA PHE A 167 7.80 -27.77 -11.27
C PHE A 167 6.59 -26.99 -10.72
N LEU A 168 6.00 -26.12 -11.54
CA LEU A 168 4.82 -25.32 -11.22
C LEU A 168 3.77 -25.64 -12.28
N THR A 169 2.95 -26.65 -12.03
CA THR A 169 1.75 -26.98 -12.82
C THR A 169 0.51 -26.25 -12.30
#